data_AF-A0A3M6TPV5-F1
#
_entry.id   AF-A0A3M6TPV5-F1
#
_cell.length_a   1.000
_cell.length_b   1.000
_cell.length_c   1.000
_cell.angle_alpha   90.00
_cell.angle_beta   90.00
_cell.angle_gamma   90.00
#
_symmetry.space_group_name_H-M   'P 1'
#
loop_
_entity.id
_entity.type
_entity.pdbx_description
1 polymer ?
#
loop_
_entity_poly.entity_id
_entity_poly.type
_entity_poly.pdbx_seq_one_letter_code
_entity_poly.pdbx_strand_id
1 'polypeptide(L)'
;MPCCKTTCTWAQNLKVGPEYRQYTVQLVREIGCVCEGYRIYVNGHELEHHGLTYNPCSPLCFGGGQYEWEQDGHSFILVFNSLSWTNYFGGFRLFIDGTDVNTGREFSSFWWRRGLQVMFAGLVLLFLGTTLSLIFHYALSRRTHLIALGYAFFITGVVYIVLGLIPVLRFRKPRYDRAAAVEYTANTV
;
A
#
# COMPACT_ATOMS: atom_id res chain seq x y z
N MET A 1 -8.63 17.76 -18.46
CA MET A 1 -7.34 17.32 -19.01
C MET A 1 -6.52 16.71 -17.88
N PRO A 2 -5.89 15.53 -18.06
CA PRO A 2 -4.97 14.99 -17.07
C PRO A 2 -3.74 15.90 -16.96
N CYS A 3 -3.32 16.21 -15.73
CA CYS A 3 -2.18 17.08 -15.43
C CYS A 3 -0.86 16.32 -15.51
N CYS A 4 -0.87 15.05 -15.10
CA CYS A 4 0.29 14.17 -15.16
C CYS A 4 -0.14 12.76 -15.59
N LYS A 5 0.71 12.07 -16.35
CA LYS A 5 0.56 10.65 -16.67
C LYS A 5 1.72 9.89 -16.06
N THR A 6 1.43 8.84 -15.30
CA THR A 6 2.46 7.96 -14.72
C THR A 6 2.17 6.51 -15.10
N THR A 7 3.23 5.73 -15.30
CA THR A 7 3.11 4.32 -15.66
C THR A 7 3.93 3.50 -14.68
N CYS A 8 3.32 2.44 -14.15
CA CYS A 8 3.99 1.41 -13.36
C CYS A 8 3.96 0.10 -14.14
N THR A 9 5.06 -0.65 -14.11
CA THR A 9 5.16 -1.93 -14.82
C THR A 9 5.76 -2.98 -13.90
N TRP A 10 5.17 -4.16 -13.93
CA TRP A 10 5.61 -5.35 -13.22
C TRP A 10 5.75 -6.48 -14.23
N ALA A 11 6.80 -7.29 -14.09
CA ALA A 11 7.00 -8.48 -14.90
C ALA A 11 7.37 -9.65 -13.98
N GLN A 12 6.68 -10.78 -14.12
CA GLN A 12 6.88 -11.97 -13.30
C GLN A 12 6.64 -13.22 -14.13
N ASN A 13 7.50 -14.24 -13.95
CA ASN A 13 7.25 -15.56 -14.53
C ASN A 13 6.36 -16.37 -13.59
N LEU A 14 5.25 -16.88 -14.12
CA LEU A 14 4.27 -17.68 -13.41
C LEU A 14 4.18 -19.08 -14.03
N LYS A 15 3.85 -20.07 -13.21
CA LYS A 15 3.73 -21.46 -13.65
C LYS A 15 2.27 -21.76 -13.99
N VAL A 16 1.97 -21.90 -15.28
CA VAL A 16 0.64 -22.22 -15.79
C VAL A 16 0.64 -23.68 -16.25
N GLY A 17 0.10 -24.57 -15.42
CA GLY A 17 0.18 -26.01 -15.63
C GLY A 17 1.64 -26.50 -15.66
N PRO A 18 2.12 -27.14 -16.74
CA PRO A 18 3.51 -27.60 -16.84
C PRO A 18 4.50 -26.51 -17.32
N GLU A 19 4.03 -25.38 -17.85
CA GLU A 19 4.88 -24.36 -18.48
C GLU A 19 5.07 -23.13 -17.59
N TYR A 20 6.20 -22.42 -17.78
CA TYR A 20 6.39 -21.08 -17.24
C TYR A 20 6.06 -20.04 -18.29
N ARG A 21 5.19 -19.09 -17.95
CA ARG A 21 4.81 -17.96 -18.81
C ARG A 21 5.16 -16.64 -18.14
N GLN A 22 5.69 -15.71 -18.92
CA GLN A 22 5.98 -14.37 -18.44
C GLN A 22 4.71 -13.51 -18.48
N TYR A 23 4.33 -12.97 -17.33
CA TYR A 23 3.26 -11.99 -17.21
C TYR A 23 3.84 -10.61 -17.05
N THR A 24 3.36 -9.67 -17.87
CA THR A 24 3.67 -8.25 -17.77
C THR A 24 2.40 -7.49 -17.45
N VAL A 25 2.35 -6.85 -16.28
CA VAL A 25 1.24 -6.01 -15.86
C VAL A 25 1.68 -4.56 -15.90
N GLN A 26 0.91 -3.70 -16.56
CA GLN A 26 1.15 -2.27 -16.61
C GLN A 26 -0.05 -1.53 -16.07
N LEU A 27 0.18 -0.58 -15.17
CA LEU A 27 -0.81 0.36 -14.70
C LEU A 27 -0.47 1.74 -15.24
N VAL A 28 -1.37 2.27 -16.06
CA VAL A 28 -1.32 3.66 -16.52
C VAL A 28 -2.25 4.48 -15.64
N ARG A 29 -1.72 5.53 -15.02
CA ARG A 29 -2.46 6.50 -14.21
C ARG A 29 -2.54 7.83 -14.92
N GLU A 30 -3.74 8.32 -15.11
CA GLU A 30 -4.04 9.66 -15.64
C GLU A 30 -4.47 10.54 -14.47
N ILE A 31 -3.55 11.35 -13.94
CA ILE A 31 -3.73 12.14 -12.72
C ILE A 31 -4.26 13.52 -13.12
N GLY A 32 -5.52 13.81 -12.81
CA GLY A 32 -6.11 15.15 -12.89
C GLY A 32 -6.10 15.87 -11.53
N CYS A 33 -6.62 17.10 -11.49
CA CYS A 33 -6.69 17.89 -10.25
C CYS A 33 -7.63 17.31 -9.18
N VAL A 34 -8.69 16.61 -9.59
CA VAL A 34 -9.77 16.13 -8.69
C VAL A 34 -10.04 14.63 -8.85
N CYS A 35 -9.56 14.02 -9.95
CA CYS A 35 -9.85 12.63 -10.31
C CYS A 35 -8.58 11.97 -10.85
N GLU A 36 -8.40 10.68 -10.57
CA GLU A 36 -7.44 9.83 -11.26
C GLU A 36 -8.18 8.81 -12.14
N GLY A 37 -7.77 8.72 -13.41
CA GLY A 37 -8.15 7.63 -14.31
C GLY A 37 -7.11 6.52 -14.27
N TYR A 38 -7.57 5.28 -14.38
CA TYR A 38 -6.70 4.10 -14.44
C TYR A 38 -6.96 3.32 -15.72
N ARG A 39 -5.89 2.74 -16.26
CA ARG A 39 -5.95 1.69 -17.28
C ARG A 39 -4.96 0.60 -16.89
N ILE A 40 -5.41 -0.65 -16.93
CA ILE A 40 -4.60 -1.81 -16.56
C ILE A 40 -4.39 -2.63 -17.83
N TYR A 41 -3.13 -2.92 -18.16
CA TYR A 41 -2.76 -3.79 -19.26
C TYR A 41 -2.10 -5.05 -18.71
N VAL A 42 -2.50 -6.22 -19.19
CA VAL A 42 -1.86 -7.50 -18.91
C VAL A 42 -1.42 -8.11 -20.23
N ASN A 43 -0.12 -8.37 -20.35
CA ASN A 43 0.53 -8.86 -21.57
C ASN A 43 0.22 -8.01 -22.81
N GLY A 44 0.10 -6.69 -22.61
CA GLY A 44 -0.21 -5.72 -23.68
C GLY A 44 -1.70 -5.58 -24.01
N HIS A 45 -2.58 -6.38 -23.41
CA HIS A 45 -4.03 -6.29 -23.58
C HIS A 45 -4.66 -5.49 -22.44
N GLU A 46 -5.54 -4.55 -22.76
CA GLU A 46 -6.27 -3.77 -21.77
C GLU A 46 -7.31 -4.65 -21.06
N LEU A 47 -7.31 -4.63 -19.72
CA LEU A 47 -8.39 -5.20 -18.91
C LEU A 47 -9.58 -4.24 -18.98
N GLU A 48 -10.53 -4.58 -19.86
CA GLU A 48 -11.79 -3.84 -19.95
C GLU A 48 -12.59 -3.95 -18.65
N HIS A 49 -13.27 -2.87 -18.27
CA HIS A 49 -14.18 -2.81 -17.12
C HIS A 49 -13.57 -3.15 -15.74
N HIS A 50 -12.31 -2.78 -15.49
CA HIS A 50 -11.74 -2.93 -14.15
C HIS A 50 -12.44 -2.06 -13.08
N GLY A 51 -12.55 -2.58 -11.86
CA GLY A 51 -13.17 -1.91 -10.72
C GLY A 51 -12.26 -0.92 -9.97
N LEU A 52 -11.05 -0.64 -10.48
CA LEU A 52 -10.10 0.22 -9.79
C LEU A 52 -10.58 1.68 -9.77
N THR A 53 -10.79 2.21 -8.57
CA THR A 53 -11.26 3.58 -8.32
C THR A 53 -10.27 4.35 -7.46
N TYR A 54 -10.24 5.68 -7.63
CA TYR A 54 -9.34 6.55 -6.87
C TYR A 54 -9.71 6.54 -5.39
N ASN A 55 -8.76 6.17 -4.54
CA ASN A 55 -8.89 6.27 -3.09
C ASN A 55 -7.51 6.56 -2.48
N PRO A 56 -7.22 7.83 -2.13
CA PRO A 56 -5.92 8.23 -1.59
C PRO A 56 -5.66 7.65 -0.21
N CYS A 57 -6.71 7.17 0.46
CA CYS A 57 -6.62 6.58 1.78
C CYS A 57 -6.49 5.04 1.72
N SER A 58 -6.52 4.41 0.54
CA SER A 58 -6.31 2.96 0.43
C SER A 58 -4.89 2.58 0.88
N PRO A 59 -4.71 1.52 1.69
CA PRO A 59 -5.72 0.54 2.11
C PRO A 59 -6.34 0.81 3.51
N LEU A 60 -6.16 2.01 4.05
CA LEU A 60 -6.52 2.37 5.42
C LEU A 60 -8.01 2.61 5.62
N CYS A 61 -8.69 3.17 4.60
CA CYS A 61 -10.09 3.59 4.72
C CYS A 61 -11.06 2.66 3.96
N PHE A 62 -12.26 3.18 3.64
CA PHE A 62 -13.34 2.51 2.92
C PHE A 62 -12.91 1.98 1.54
N GLY A 63 -13.84 1.37 0.80
CA GLY A 63 -13.58 0.72 -0.49
C GLY A 63 -12.92 1.62 -1.55
N GLY A 64 -12.34 0.98 -2.56
CA GLY A 64 -11.58 1.64 -3.63
C GLY A 64 -10.07 1.55 -3.44
N GLY A 65 -9.31 1.99 -4.45
CA GLY A 65 -7.84 1.92 -4.45
C GLY A 65 -7.27 0.51 -4.40
N GLN A 66 -8.09 -0.51 -4.68
CA GLN A 66 -7.65 -1.88 -4.93
C GLN A 66 -8.50 -2.50 -6.05
N TYR A 67 -7.91 -3.38 -6.83
CA TYR A 67 -8.59 -4.20 -7.83
C TYR A 67 -7.99 -5.59 -7.84
N GLU A 68 -8.85 -6.60 -7.95
CA GLU A 68 -8.51 -8.01 -7.87
C GLU A 68 -9.12 -8.72 -9.07
N TRP A 69 -8.33 -9.58 -9.71
CA TRP A 69 -8.78 -10.42 -10.81
C TRP A 69 -8.03 -11.75 -10.79
N GLU A 70 -8.61 -12.76 -11.43
CA GLU A 70 -7.99 -14.07 -11.58
C GLU A 70 -7.68 -14.31 -13.06
N GLN A 71 -6.52 -14.89 -13.33
CA GLN A 71 -6.11 -15.24 -14.68
C GLN A 71 -5.20 -16.46 -14.66
N ASP A 72 -5.51 -17.45 -15.50
CA ASP A 72 -4.70 -18.66 -15.68
C ASP A 72 -4.37 -19.40 -14.36
N GLY A 73 -5.31 -19.40 -13.42
CA GLY A 73 -5.17 -20.05 -12.10
C GLY A 73 -4.42 -19.24 -11.05
N HIS A 74 -3.98 -18.01 -11.39
CA HIS A 74 -3.30 -17.10 -10.48
C HIS A 74 -4.22 -15.95 -10.07
N SER A 75 -4.13 -15.55 -8.81
CA SER A 75 -4.81 -14.34 -8.31
C SER A 75 -3.90 -13.14 -8.40
N PHE A 76 -4.41 -12.07 -8.98
CA PHE A 76 -3.72 -10.79 -9.09
C PHE A 76 -4.47 -9.75 -8.25
N ILE A 77 -3.72 -9.04 -7.41
CA ILE A 77 -4.25 -7.94 -6.61
C ILE A 77 -3.38 -6.72 -6.82
N LEU A 78 -3.98 -5.66 -7.34
CA LEU A 78 -3.37 -4.34 -7.45
C LEU A 78 -3.91 -3.45 -6.33
N VAL A 79 -3.02 -2.94 -5.46
CA VAL A 79 -3.42 -2.14 -4.29
C VAL A 79 -2.62 -0.86 -4.21
N PHE A 80 -3.29 0.26 -4.01
CA PHE A 80 -2.67 1.54 -3.70
C PHE A 80 -2.06 1.51 -2.29
N ASN A 81 -0.82 1.97 -2.17
CA ASN A 81 -0.10 2.03 -0.91
C ASN A 81 0.10 3.49 -0.49
N SER A 82 -0.88 4.04 0.25
CA SER A 82 -0.81 5.37 0.86
C SER A 82 0.25 5.47 1.96
N LEU A 83 0.73 4.34 2.50
CA LEU A 83 1.76 4.28 3.54
C LEU A 83 3.19 4.34 2.97
N SER A 84 3.35 4.51 1.66
CA SER A 84 4.67 4.62 1.02
C SER A 84 5.22 6.04 1.15
N TRP A 85 6.34 6.20 1.84
CA TRP A 85 7.04 7.49 1.96
C TRP A 85 7.92 7.86 0.77
N THR A 86 8.28 6.88 -0.07
CA THR A 86 9.25 7.07 -1.17
C THR A 86 8.59 7.51 -2.48
N ASN A 87 7.26 7.46 -2.55
CA ASN A 87 6.53 7.84 -3.76
C ASN A 87 5.71 9.09 -3.45
N TYR A 88 6.17 10.25 -3.94
CA TYR A 88 5.50 11.55 -3.79
C TYR A 88 4.03 11.56 -4.27
N PHE A 89 3.61 10.57 -5.08
CA PHE A 89 2.25 10.41 -5.62
C PHE A 89 1.54 9.11 -5.17
N GLY A 90 2.03 8.47 -4.11
CA GLY A 90 1.63 7.14 -3.72
C GLY A 90 2.03 6.07 -4.75
N GLY A 91 2.24 4.84 -4.29
CA GLY A 91 2.67 3.74 -5.14
C GLY A 91 1.62 2.65 -5.19
N PHE A 92 1.29 2.15 -6.38
CA PHE A 92 0.59 0.88 -6.48
C PHE A 92 1.56 -0.28 -6.23
N ARG A 93 1.03 -1.36 -5.68
CA ARG A 93 1.71 -2.63 -5.48
C ARG A 93 0.90 -3.72 -6.16
N LEU A 94 1.61 -4.60 -6.86
CA LEU A 94 1.04 -5.79 -7.46
C LEU A 94 1.41 -6.99 -6.59
N PHE A 95 0.39 -7.74 -6.19
CA PHE A 95 0.53 -9.02 -5.54
C PHE A 95 0.02 -10.10 -6.50
N ILE A 96 0.76 -11.19 -6.62
CA ILE A 96 0.36 -12.38 -7.36
C ILE A 96 0.36 -13.54 -6.37
N ASP A 97 -0.74 -14.26 -6.28
CA ASP A 97 -0.98 -15.35 -5.31
C ASP A 97 -0.64 -14.92 -3.87
N GLY A 98 -1.06 -13.70 -3.53
CA GLY A 98 -0.79 -13.09 -2.23
C GLY A 98 0.68 -12.71 -1.99
N THR A 99 1.56 -12.72 -2.99
CA THR A 99 2.97 -12.33 -2.88
C THR A 99 3.27 -11.06 -3.66
N ASP A 100 3.85 -10.05 -3.01
CA ASP A 100 4.25 -8.78 -3.63
C ASP A 100 5.36 -9.01 -4.66
N VAL A 101 5.13 -8.62 -5.91
CA VAL A 101 6.06 -8.85 -7.02
C VAL A 101 7.41 -8.15 -6.81
N ASN A 102 7.41 -6.96 -6.21
CA ASN A 102 8.64 -6.18 -6.04
C ASN A 102 9.53 -6.68 -4.89
N THR A 103 8.97 -7.28 -3.84
CA THR A 103 9.71 -7.65 -2.61
C THR A 103 9.67 -9.13 -2.28
N GLY A 104 8.86 -9.93 -2.99
CA GLY A 104 8.65 -11.36 -2.71
C GLY A 104 7.97 -11.62 -1.36
N ARG A 105 7.36 -10.61 -0.74
CA ARG A 105 6.74 -10.74 0.58
C ARG A 105 5.28 -11.11 0.45
N GLU A 106 4.83 -12.01 1.32
CA GLU A 106 3.41 -12.30 1.47
C GLU A 106 2.61 -11.05 1.86
N PHE A 107 1.36 -10.99 1.45
CA PHE A 107 0.47 -9.84 1.57
C PHE A 107 0.33 -9.36 3.02
N SER A 108 0.03 -10.29 3.94
CA SER A 108 -0.07 -10.00 5.37
C SER A 108 1.26 -9.49 5.93
N SER A 109 2.36 -10.18 5.64
CA SER A 109 3.71 -9.81 6.07
C SER A 109 4.16 -8.44 5.53
N PHE A 110 3.78 -8.11 4.29
CA PHE A 110 4.06 -6.81 3.68
C PHE A 110 3.36 -5.69 4.44
N TRP A 111 2.04 -5.80 4.64
CA TRP A 111 1.25 -4.76 5.32
C TRP A 111 1.55 -4.67 6.81
N TRP A 112 1.82 -5.80 7.46
CA TRP A 112 2.29 -5.84 8.84
C TRP A 112 3.57 -5.04 9.01
N ARG A 113 4.59 -5.31 8.18
CA ARG A 113 5.86 -4.58 8.22
C ARG A 113 5.65 -3.09 7.93
N ARG A 114 4.80 -2.74 6.96
CA ARG A 114 4.49 -1.33 6.65
C ARG A 114 3.82 -0.63 7.82
N GLY A 115 2.84 -1.26 8.46
CA GLY A 115 2.21 -0.73 9.66
C GLY A 115 3.21 -0.50 10.80
N LEU A 116 4.09 -1.47 11.07
CA LEU A 116 5.15 -1.32 12.07
C LEU A 116 6.12 -0.18 11.75
N GLN A 117 6.50 0.02 10.48
CA GLN A 117 7.35 1.14 10.08
C GLN A 117 6.68 2.49 10.37
N VAL A 118 5.38 2.60 10.07
CA VAL A 118 4.60 3.83 10.30
C VAL A 118 4.40 4.07 11.80
N MET A 119 4.15 3.01 12.58
CA MET A 119 4.08 3.11 14.04
C MET A 119 5.42 3.55 14.65
N PHE A 120 6.53 2.98 14.19
CA PHE A 120 7.87 3.34 14.65
C PHE A 120 8.17 4.81 14.37
N ALA A 121 7.83 5.30 13.18
CA ALA A 121 7.91 6.71 12.86
C ALA A 121 7.08 7.59 13.80
N GLY A 122 5.84 7.17 14.07
CA GLY A 122 4.96 7.87 15.01
C GLY A 122 5.54 7.93 16.43
N LEU A 123 6.16 6.85 16.90
CA LEU A 123 6.86 6.82 18.19
C LEU A 123 8.03 7.80 18.25
N VAL A 124 8.83 7.89 17.18
CA VAL A 124 9.93 8.86 17.10
C VAL A 124 9.40 10.31 17.15
N LEU A 125 8.34 10.62 16.41
CA LEU A 125 7.72 11.95 16.43
C LEU A 125 7.10 12.28 17.78
N LEU A 126 6.45 11.30 18.42
CA LEU A 126 5.87 11.45 19.75
C LEU A 126 6.95 11.74 20.79
N PHE A 127 8.06 10.99 20.76
CA PHE A 127 9.20 11.22 21.64
C PHE A 127 9.78 12.63 21.44
N LEU A 128 10.09 13.00 20.18
CA LEU A 128 10.60 14.33 19.85
C LEU A 128 9.65 15.46 20.28
N GLY A 129 8.36 15.33 20.00
CA GLY A 129 7.34 16.31 20.38
C GLY A 129 7.22 16.48 21.88
N THR A 130 7.30 15.37 22.64
CA THR A 130 7.26 15.40 24.11
C THR A 130 8.49 16.08 24.67
N THR A 131 9.69 15.70 24.22
CA THR A 131 10.96 16.31 24.64
C THR A 131 11.00 17.80 24.34
N LEU A 132 10.62 18.22 23.12
CA LEU A 132 10.58 19.63 22.75
C LEU A 132 9.55 20.41 23.58
N SER A 133 8.36 19.86 23.78
CA SER A 133 7.32 20.51 24.59
C SER A 133 7.80 20.73 26.02
N LEU A 134 8.43 19.74 26.65
CA LEU A 134 8.98 19.86 28.00
C LEU A 134 10.11 20.89 28.07
N ILE A 135 11.06 20.86 27.14
CA ILE A 135 12.16 21.83 27.09
C ILE A 135 11.64 23.25 26.95
N PHE A 136 10.70 23.50 26.04
CA PHE A 136 10.21 24.86 25.81
C PHE A 136 9.28 25.34 26.93
N HIS A 137 8.54 24.43 27.56
CA HIS A 137 7.67 24.77 28.68
C HIS A 137 8.47 25.12 29.95
N TYR A 138 9.50 24.33 30.27
CA TYR A 138 10.25 24.49 31.53
C TYR A 138 11.53 25.33 31.41
N ALA A 139 12.22 25.33 30.25
CA ALA A 139 13.50 26.02 30.10
C ALA A 139 13.42 27.35 29.34
N LEU A 140 12.40 27.58 28.50
CA LEU A 140 12.36 28.68 27.53
C LEU A 140 11.00 29.41 27.45
N SER A 141 10.32 29.53 28.60
CA SER A 141 8.96 30.06 28.87
C SER A 141 8.42 31.21 27.99
N ARG A 142 9.26 31.98 27.28
CA ARG A 142 8.85 33.11 26.41
C ARG A 142 8.64 32.78 24.93
N ARG A 143 8.83 31.54 24.44
CA ARG A 143 8.69 31.20 23.01
C ARG A 143 7.47 30.31 22.72
N THR A 144 6.28 30.92 22.68
CA THR A 144 4.99 30.27 22.39
C THR A 144 4.94 29.49 21.07
N HIS A 145 5.58 29.98 20.01
CA HIS A 145 5.60 29.28 18.70
C HIS A 145 6.34 27.94 18.73
N LEU A 146 7.37 27.79 19.56
CA LEU A 146 8.14 26.55 19.66
C LEU A 146 7.42 25.49 20.50
N ILE A 147 6.63 25.92 21.48
CA ILE A 147 5.72 25.05 22.22
C ILE A 147 4.66 24.46 21.27
N ALA A 148 4.09 25.29 20.38
CA ALA A 148 3.15 24.82 19.37
C ALA A 148 3.76 23.78 18.41
N LEU A 149 5.04 23.93 18.04
CA LEU A 149 5.77 22.94 17.25
C LEU A 149 5.89 21.59 17.97
N GLY A 150 6.20 21.61 19.27
CA GLY A 150 6.25 20.41 20.11
C GLY A 150 4.91 19.67 20.16
N TYR A 151 3.81 20.40 20.36
CA TYR A 151 2.47 19.81 20.31
C TYR A 151 2.10 19.29 18.92
N ALA A 152 2.49 19.97 17.84
CA ALA A 152 2.26 19.49 16.49
C ALA A 152 2.96 18.15 16.23
N PHE A 153 4.22 17.99 16.67
CA PHE A 153 4.93 16.71 16.58
C PHE A 153 4.30 15.62 17.45
N PHE A 154 3.86 15.96 18.67
CA PHE A 154 3.17 15.03 19.54
C PHE A 154 1.89 14.48 18.89
N ILE A 155 1.01 15.38 18.41
CA ILE A 155 -0.26 15.01 17.74
C ILE A 155 0.03 14.20 16.48
N THR A 156 0.99 14.63 15.66
CA THR A 156 1.38 13.90 14.44
C THR A 156 1.89 12.50 14.78
N GLY A 157 2.68 12.35 15.84
CA GLY A 157 3.15 11.06 16.31
C GLY A 157 2.01 10.13 16.70
N VAL A 158 1.01 10.62 17.44
CA VAL A 158 -0.20 9.86 17.78
C VAL A 158 -0.96 9.42 16.52
N VAL A 159 -1.18 10.34 15.57
CA VAL A 159 -1.86 10.01 14.31
C VAL A 159 -1.13 8.91 13.54
N TYR A 160 0.20 8.98 13.43
CA TYR A 160 1.00 7.96 12.75
C TYR A 160 0.90 6.59 13.44
N ILE A 161 0.91 6.55 14.78
CA ILE A 161 0.71 5.30 15.52
C ILE A 161 -0.65 4.68 15.18
N VAL A 162 -1.72 5.49 15.17
CA VAL A 162 -3.07 5.03 14.81
C VAL A 162 -3.12 4.53 13.36
N LEU A 163 -2.57 5.28 12.41
CA LEU A 163 -2.55 4.89 10.99
C LEU A 163 -1.74 3.61 10.75
N GLY A 164 -0.63 3.41 11.47
CA GLY A 164 0.19 2.21 11.38
C GLY A 164 -0.46 0.98 12.04
N LEU A 165 -1.35 1.18 13.02
CA LEU A 165 -2.10 0.10 13.66
C LEU A 165 -3.18 -0.51 12.74
N ILE A 166 -3.79 0.30 11.87
CA ILE A 166 -4.83 -0.14 10.92
C ILE A 166 -4.36 -1.33 10.05
N PRO A 167 -3.27 -1.27 9.28
CA PRO A 167 -2.83 -2.38 8.43
C PRO A 167 -2.38 -3.61 9.26
N VAL A 168 -1.82 -3.39 10.45
CA VAL A 168 -1.41 -4.44 11.41
C VAL A 168 -2.63 -5.27 11.85
N LEU A 169 -3.76 -4.62 12.14
CA LEU A 169 -4.98 -5.31 12.54
C LEU A 169 -5.77 -5.84 11.34
N ARG A 170 -5.91 -5.04 10.28
CA ARG A 170 -6.73 -5.35 9.09
C ARG A 170 -6.17 -6.52 8.27
N PHE A 171 -4.85 -6.63 8.17
CA PHE A 171 -4.18 -7.65 7.35
C PHE A 171 -3.44 -8.70 8.17
N ARG A 172 -3.83 -8.87 9.44
CA ARG A 172 -3.23 -9.85 10.36
C ARG A 172 -3.43 -11.30 9.89
N LYS A 173 -4.56 -11.58 9.25
CA LYS A 173 -4.87 -12.91 8.73
C LYS A 173 -4.34 -13.03 7.30
N PRO A 174 -3.74 -14.18 6.92
CA PRO A 174 -3.43 -14.45 5.53
C PRO A 174 -4.74 -14.37 4.73
N ARG A 175 -4.71 -13.59 3.64
CA ARG A 175 -5.87 -13.41 2.75
C ARG A 175 -5.96 -14.52 1.72
N TYR A 176 -4.84 -15.18 1.44
CA TYR A 176 -4.72 -16.37 0.59
C TYR A 176 -4.20 -17.52 1.44
N ASP A 177 -5.06 -18.52 1.68
CA ASP A 177 -4.62 -19.81 2.19
C ASP A 177 -3.96 -20.56 1.03
N ARG A 178 -2.63 -20.69 1.06
CA ARG A 178 -1.86 -21.53 0.12
C ARG A 178 -2.44 -22.95 0.00
N ALA A 179 -3.16 -23.43 1.03
CA ALA A 179 -3.84 -24.72 1.00
C ALA A 179 -4.88 -24.83 -0.12
N ALA A 180 -5.66 -23.78 -0.38
CA ALA A 180 -6.67 -23.80 -1.46
C ALA A 180 -6.01 -23.82 -2.85
N ALA A 181 -4.91 -23.10 -3.05
CA ALA A 181 -4.15 -23.12 -4.30
C ALA A 181 -3.53 -24.49 -4.59
N VAL A 182 -3.12 -25.23 -3.55
CA VAL A 182 -2.61 -26.61 -3.68
C VAL A 182 -3.75 -27.62 -3.89
N GLU A 183 -4.89 -27.43 -3.26
CA GLU A 183 -6.06 -28.31 -3.38
C GLU A 183 -6.68 -28.28 -4.79
N TYR A 184 -6.69 -27.13 -5.45
CA TYR A 184 -7.06 -27.05 -6.87
C TYR A 184 -6.08 -27.79 -7.79
N THR A 185 -4.78 -27.80 -7.49
CA THR A 185 -3.81 -28.58 -8.28
C THR A 185 -3.86 -30.09 -8.02
N ALA A 186 -4.37 -30.52 -6.86
CA ALA A 186 -4.49 -31.94 -6.52
C ALA A 186 -5.79 -32.57 -7.06
N ASN A 187 -6.85 -31.79 -7.21
CA ASN A 187 -8.18 -32.28 -7.62
C ASN A 187 -8.44 -32.20 -9.14
N THR A 188 -7.46 -31.74 -9.93
CA THR A 188 -7.54 -31.70 -11.40
C THR A 188 -6.58 -32.69 -12.10
N VAL A 189 -6.18 -33.76 -11.40
CA VAL A 189 -5.44 -34.90 -12.00
C VAL A 189 -6.38 -36.06 -12.21
#